data_AF-K1LMM4-F1
#
_entry.id   AF-K1LMM4-F1
#
_cell.length_a   1.000
_cell.length_b   1.000
_cell.length_c   1.000
_cell.angle_alpha   90.00
_cell.angle_beta   90.00
_cell.angle_gamma   90.00
#
_symmetry.space_group_name_H-M   'P 1'
#
loop_
_entity.id
_entity.type
_entity.pdbx_description
1 polymer ?
#
loop_
_entity_poly.entity_id
_entity_poly.type
_entity_poly.pdbx_seq_one_letter_code
_entity_poly.pdbx_strand_id
1 'polypeptide(L)'
;MNQTLVQLVLHAIQEKYVSEKAFYSDKLGISPQSWDRWKKGEQGFKYDNMIILSTLFTDYEWMLVQKVVRNRDLMPDIINDPVKEFEFLKYQIARRWIHAGLAQINWYHSEENELDSTRRSNMMILQIQIDYGLWGYNDVIEIRLPGVIRQQIGHDQVKLLQWFDDESERLQE
;
A
#
# COMPACT_ATOMS: atom_id res chain seq x y z
N MET A 1 -21.25 0.76 4.29
CA MET A 1 -19.90 0.22 4.01
C MET A 1 -18.88 1.35 4.18
N ASN A 2 -17.69 1.06 4.69
CA ASN A 2 -16.75 2.11 5.07
C ASN A 2 -16.10 2.75 3.83
N GLN A 3 -16.40 4.03 3.55
CA GLN A 3 -15.86 4.81 2.44
C GLN A 3 -14.32 4.96 2.51
N THR A 4 -13.74 4.89 3.70
CA THR A 4 -12.29 4.87 3.90
C THR A 4 -11.64 3.64 3.29
N LEU A 5 -12.25 2.46 3.46
CA LEU A 5 -11.73 1.24 2.86
C LEU A 5 -11.75 1.33 1.33
N VAL A 6 -12.81 1.91 0.76
CA VAL A 6 -12.91 2.12 -0.70
C VAL A 6 -11.78 3.02 -1.18
N GLN A 7 -11.51 4.14 -0.51
CA GLN A 7 -10.44 5.06 -0.89
C GLN A 7 -9.05 4.38 -0.84
N LEU A 8 -8.75 3.65 0.23
CA LEU A 8 -7.49 2.93 0.39
C LEU A 8 -7.29 1.84 -0.67
N VAL A 9 -8.35 1.07 -0.98
CA VAL A 9 -8.31 0.04 -2.02
C VAL A 9 -8.11 0.65 -3.40
N LEU A 10 -8.82 1.75 -3.71
CA LEU A 10 -8.67 2.43 -5.00
C LEU A 10 -7.26 2.99 -5.19
N HIS A 11 -6.69 3.58 -4.14
CA HIS A 11 -5.30 4.02 -4.16
C HIS A 11 -4.34 2.86 -4.42
N ALA A 12 -4.46 1.74 -3.67
CA ALA A 12 -3.61 0.57 -3.89
C ALA A 12 -3.77 -0.05 -5.29
N ILE A 13 -4.97 -0.01 -5.87
CA ILE A 13 -5.21 -0.45 -7.25
C ILE A 13 -4.51 0.49 -8.24
N GLN A 14 -4.55 1.81 -8.04
CA GLN A 14 -3.83 2.76 -8.90
C GLN A 14 -2.31 2.57 -8.85
N GLU A 15 -1.76 2.18 -7.70
CA GLU A 15 -0.33 1.89 -7.57
C GLU A 15 0.08 0.58 -8.25
N LYS A 16 -0.80 -0.44 -8.22
CA LYS A 16 -0.47 -1.81 -8.63
C LYS A 16 -0.95 -2.14 -10.03
N TYR A 17 -2.09 -1.62 -10.48
CA TYR A 17 -2.75 -2.02 -11.73
C TYR A 17 -2.87 -0.87 -12.72
N VAL A 18 -2.87 -1.20 -14.01
CA VAL A 18 -3.04 -0.21 -15.09
C VAL A 18 -4.42 0.45 -15.05
N SER A 19 -5.43 -0.25 -14.54
CA SER A 19 -6.78 0.27 -14.36
C SER A 19 -7.55 -0.50 -13.29
N GLU A 20 -8.59 0.13 -12.72
CA GLU A 20 -9.58 -0.56 -11.89
C GLU A 20 -10.20 -1.77 -12.61
N LYS A 21 -10.41 -1.64 -13.93
CA LYS A 21 -10.96 -2.71 -14.77
C LYS A 21 -10.10 -3.96 -14.74
N ALA A 22 -8.81 -3.83 -15.01
CA ALA A 22 -7.88 -4.96 -14.96
C ALA A 22 -7.96 -5.70 -13.62
N PHE A 23 -8.05 -4.96 -12.51
CA PHE A 23 -8.21 -5.57 -11.21
C PHE A 23 -9.56 -6.30 -11.04
N TYR A 24 -10.69 -5.62 -11.24
CA TYR A 24 -11.98 -6.24 -10.93
C TYR A 24 -12.40 -7.33 -11.93
N SER A 25 -11.95 -7.27 -13.19
CA SER A 25 -12.24 -8.32 -14.17
C SER A 25 -11.37 -9.54 -13.96
N ASP A 26 -10.06 -9.34 -13.74
CA ASP A 26 -9.11 -10.44 -13.81
C ASP A 26 -8.83 -11.05 -12.44
N LYS A 27 -8.92 -10.27 -11.35
CA LYS A 27 -8.72 -10.76 -9.99
C LYS A 27 -10.02 -11.05 -9.27
N LEU A 28 -10.99 -10.14 -9.32
CA LEU A 28 -12.27 -10.32 -8.62
C LEU A 28 -13.31 -11.09 -9.44
N GLY A 29 -13.19 -11.14 -10.77
CA GLY A 29 -14.16 -11.81 -11.64
C GLY A 29 -15.57 -11.20 -11.58
N ILE A 30 -15.69 -9.89 -11.33
CA ILE A 30 -16.99 -9.20 -11.18
C ILE A 30 -17.29 -8.22 -12.30
N SER A 31 -18.57 -7.87 -12.44
CA SER A 31 -19.01 -6.88 -13.43
C SER A 31 -18.67 -5.45 -13.01
N PRO A 32 -18.55 -4.50 -13.97
CA PRO A 32 -18.39 -3.07 -13.66
C PRO A 32 -19.52 -2.52 -12.77
N GLN A 33 -20.75 -3.00 -12.96
CA GLN A 33 -21.90 -2.59 -12.16
C GLN A 33 -21.75 -3.02 -10.70
N SER A 34 -21.27 -4.24 -10.46
CA SER A 34 -20.99 -4.75 -9.11
C SER A 34 -19.86 -3.96 -8.44
N TRP A 35 -18.83 -3.60 -9.20
CA TRP A 35 -17.74 -2.75 -8.73
C TRP A 35 -18.24 -1.35 -8.32
N ASP A 36 -19.06 -0.72 -9.15
CA ASP A 36 -19.60 0.62 -8.86
C ASP A 36 -20.56 0.62 -7.67
N ARG A 37 -21.43 -0.40 -7.55
CA ARG A 37 -22.32 -0.57 -6.38
C ARG A 37 -21.53 -0.75 -5.09
N TRP A 38 -20.41 -1.47 -5.16
CA TRP A 38 -19.48 -1.58 -4.04
C TRP A 38 -18.88 -0.21 -3.71
N LYS A 39 -18.28 0.52 -4.67
CA LYS A 39 -17.73 1.86 -4.38
C LYS A 39 -18.73 2.80 -3.71
N LYS A 40 -20.00 2.75 -4.13
CA LYS A 40 -21.10 3.57 -3.56
C LYS A 40 -21.60 3.08 -2.20
N GLY A 41 -21.17 1.91 -1.74
CA GLY A 41 -21.65 1.29 -0.50
C GLY A 41 -23.07 0.71 -0.60
N GLU A 42 -23.61 0.59 -1.82
CA GLU A 42 -24.94 0.03 -2.11
C GLU A 42 -24.95 -1.49 -1.95
N GLN A 43 -23.80 -2.15 -2.21
CA GLN A 43 -23.64 -3.59 -2.08
C GLN A 43 -22.27 -3.95 -1.52
N GLY A 44 -22.24 -4.79 -0.48
CA GLY A 44 -20.99 -5.35 0.04
C GLY A 44 -20.43 -6.46 -0.85
N PHE A 45 -19.12 -6.67 -0.78
CA PHE A 45 -18.49 -7.85 -1.38
C PHE A 45 -18.67 -9.09 -0.50
N LYS A 46 -18.63 -10.26 -1.15
CA LYS A 46 -18.54 -11.55 -0.46
C LYS A 46 -17.18 -11.68 0.25
N TYR A 47 -17.11 -12.60 1.21
CA TYR A 47 -15.89 -12.87 1.96
C TYR A 47 -14.68 -13.18 1.05
N ASP A 48 -14.85 -14.03 0.05
CA ASP A 48 -13.76 -14.39 -0.89
C ASP A 48 -13.21 -13.17 -1.63
N ASN A 49 -14.10 -12.26 -2.06
CA ASN A 49 -13.70 -11.00 -2.68
C ASN A 49 -12.95 -10.09 -1.70
N MET A 50 -13.30 -10.11 -0.41
CA MET A 50 -12.57 -9.36 0.61
C MET A 50 -11.17 -9.93 0.84
N ILE A 51 -10.98 -11.26 0.76
CA ILE A 51 -9.64 -11.87 0.78
C ILE A 51 -8.83 -11.41 -0.42
N ILE A 52 -9.41 -11.39 -1.62
CA ILE A 52 -8.71 -10.89 -2.82
C ILE A 52 -8.36 -9.40 -2.68
N LEU A 53 -9.21 -8.59 -2.05
CA LEU A 53 -8.86 -7.20 -1.74
C LEU A 53 -7.69 -7.10 -0.76
N SER A 54 -7.61 -7.94 0.27
CA SER A 54 -6.51 -7.86 1.23
C SER A 54 -5.16 -8.16 0.59
N THR A 55 -5.11 -8.97 -0.49
CA THR A 55 -3.87 -9.23 -1.23
C THR A 55 -3.34 -8.01 -2.02
N LEU A 56 -4.09 -6.90 -2.06
CA LEU A 56 -3.56 -5.61 -2.52
C LEU A 56 -2.51 -5.05 -1.56
N PHE A 57 -2.40 -5.59 -0.35
CA PHE A 57 -1.52 -5.16 0.72
C PHE A 57 -0.70 -6.35 1.22
N THR A 58 0.43 -6.10 1.89
CA THR A 58 0.99 -7.13 2.77
C THR A 58 0.06 -7.37 3.96
N ASP A 59 0.23 -8.46 4.70
CA ASP A 59 -0.60 -8.72 5.90
C ASP A 59 -0.47 -7.59 6.94
N TYR A 60 0.74 -7.06 7.11
CA TYR A 60 1.00 -5.94 8.01
C TYR A 60 0.32 -4.65 7.53
N GLU A 61 0.42 -4.33 6.24
CA GLU A 61 -0.25 -3.18 5.65
C GLU A 61 -1.78 -3.32 5.71
N TRP A 62 -2.32 -4.52 5.51
CA TRP A 62 -3.74 -4.79 5.66
C TRP A 62 -4.21 -4.54 7.09
N MET A 63 -3.42 -4.95 8.09
CA MET A 63 -3.68 -4.59 9.48
C MET A 63 -3.69 -3.07 9.68
N LEU A 64 -2.77 -2.32 9.07
CA LEU A 64 -2.78 -0.85 9.12
C LEU A 64 -4.03 -0.25 8.46
N VAL A 65 -4.46 -0.75 7.31
CA VAL A 65 -5.72 -0.36 6.65
C VAL A 65 -6.89 -0.53 7.62
N GLN A 66 -7.01 -1.67 8.29
CA GLN A 66 -8.07 -1.90 9.28
C GLN A 66 -8.01 -0.91 10.45
N LYS A 67 -6.81 -0.53 10.91
CA LYS A 67 -6.65 0.48 11.96
C LYS A 67 -7.09 1.87 11.50
N VAL A 68 -6.71 2.29 10.28
CA VAL A 68 -7.11 3.59 9.72
C VAL A 68 -8.62 3.66 9.52
N VAL A 69 -9.21 2.63 8.93
CA VAL A 69 -10.67 2.46 8.76
C VAL A 69 -11.38 2.63 10.11
N ARG A 70 -10.95 1.89 11.13
CA ARG A 70 -11.55 1.96 12.48
C ARG A 70 -11.38 3.33 13.13
N ASN A 71 -10.18 3.92 13.04
CA ASN A 71 -9.89 5.19 13.71
C ASN A 71 -10.63 6.35 13.03
N ARG A 72 -10.80 6.32 11.70
CA ARG A 72 -11.62 7.30 10.97
C ARG A 72 -13.08 7.25 11.39
N ASP A 73 -13.62 6.05 11.64
CA ASP A 73 -14.99 5.89 12.15
C ASP A 73 -15.15 6.47 13.56
N LEU A 74 -14.12 6.35 14.40
CA LEU A 74 -14.13 6.84 15.78
C LEU A 74 -13.84 8.34 15.90
N MET A 75 -12.96 8.86 15.05
CA MET A 75 -12.40 10.20 15.13
C MET A 75 -12.31 10.84 13.74
N PRO A 76 -13.45 11.11 13.10
CA PRO A 76 -13.46 11.66 11.75
C PRO A 76 -12.71 12.99 11.68
N ASP A 77 -12.93 13.91 12.61
CA ASP A 77 -12.34 15.26 12.53
C ASP A 77 -10.80 15.29 12.57
N ILE A 78 -10.16 14.18 12.97
CA ILE A 78 -8.70 14.04 13.01
C ILE A 78 -8.17 13.47 11.69
N ILE A 79 -8.77 12.38 11.19
CA ILE A 79 -8.30 11.70 9.97
C ILE A 79 -9.11 12.24 8.80
N ASN A 80 -8.72 13.38 8.24
CA ASN A 80 -9.48 13.97 7.13
C ASN A 80 -9.24 13.24 5.79
N ASP A 81 -7.99 12.81 5.57
CA ASP A 81 -7.58 12.05 4.40
C ASP A 81 -7.01 10.69 4.86
N PRO A 82 -7.75 9.58 4.66
CA PRO A 82 -7.29 8.28 5.11
C PRO A 82 -6.13 7.72 4.30
N VAL A 83 -5.96 8.15 3.04
CA VAL A 83 -4.85 7.68 2.19
C VAL A 83 -3.56 8.31 2.70
N LYS A 84 -3.56 9.63 2.91
CA LYS A 84 -2.41 10.33 3.52
C LYS A 84 -2.06 9.75 4.89
N GLU A 85 -3.05 9.49 5.75
CA GLU A 85 -2.82 8.87 7.07
C GLU A 85 -2.16 7.49 6.95
N PHE A 86 -2.64 6.65 6.02
CA PHE A 86 -2.07 5.34 5.78
C PHE A 86 -0.62 5.39 5.26
N GLU A 87 -0.33 6.25 4.29
CA GLU A 87 1.03 6.46 3.77
C GLU A 87 1.97 7.00 4.87
N PHE A 88 1.50 7.97 5.65
CA PHE A 88 2.24 8.53 6.78
C PHE A 88 2.60 7.45 7.80
N LEU A 89 1.64 6.59 8.17
CA LEU A 89 1.90 5.48 9.08
C LEU A 89 2.92 4.50 8.51
N LYS A 90 2.84 4.16 7.21
CA LYS A 90 3.84 3.30 6.56
C LYS A 90 5.25 3.88 6.67
N TYR A 91 5.41 5.17 6.37
CA TYR A 91 6.71 5.84 6.44
C TYR A 91 7.25 5.94 7.87
N GLN A 92 6.42 6.34 8.83
CA GLN A 92 6.84 6.44 10.23
C GLN A 92 7.21 5.10 10.84
N ILE A 93 6.47 4.03 10.51
CA ILE A 93 6.76 2.68 11.01
C ILE A 93 8.03 2.13 10.35
N ALA A 94 8.15 2.21 9.02
CA ALA A 94 9.35 1.77 8.30
C ALA A 94 10.60 2.50 8.81
N ARG A 95 10.52 3.82 9.00
CA ARG A 95 11.58 4.64 9.59
C ARG A 95 11.98 4.14 10.98
N ARG A 96 11.00 3.86 11.86
CA ARG A 96 11.28 3.33 13.20
C ARG A 96 11.97 1.97 13.15
N TRP A 97 11.56 1.08 12.25
CA TRP A 97 12.18 -0.23 12.08
C TRP A 97 13.63 -0.13 11.62
N ILE A 98 13.90 0.76 10.66
CA ILE A 98 15.25 1.02 10.14
C ILE A 98 16.13 1.66 11.22
N HIS A 99 15.63 2.67 11.92
CA HIS A 99 16.37 3.36 12.97
C HIS A 99 16.70 2.42 14.15
N ALA A 100 15.80 1.49 14.48
CA ALA A 100 16.03 0.51 15.54
C ALA A 100 17.00 -0.63 15.12
N GLY A 101 17.43 -0.69 13.86
CA GLY A 101 18.29 -1.76 13.35
C GLY A 101 17.57 -3.12 13.24
N LEU A 102 16.23 -3.12 13.20
CA LEU A 102 15.41 -4.33 13.12
C LEU A 102 15.03 -4.70 11.68
N ALA A 103 15.15 -3.74 10.76
CA ALA A 103 14.69 -3.90 9.39
C ALA A 103 15.76 -4.51 8.48
N GLN A 104 15.33 -5.42 7.61
CA GLN A 104 16.03 -5.76 6.37
C GLN A 104 15.41 -4.97 5.21
N ILE A 105 16.26 -4.43 4.35
CA ILE A 105 15.85 -3.55 3.24
C ILE A 105 16.18 -4.22 1.91
N ASN A 106 15.15 -4.40 1.08
CA ASN A 106 15.29 -5.02 -0.24
C ASN A 106 14.68 -4.12 -1.33
N TRP A 107 15.24 -4.22 -2.54
CA TRP A 107 14.73 -3.54 -3.73
C TRP A 107 14.47 -4.55 -4.84
N TYR A 108 13.26 -4.52 -5.42
CA TYR A 108 12.93 -5.30 -6.61
C TYR A 108 12.08 -4.49 -7.58
N HIS A 109 12.09 -4.90 -8.85
CA HIS A 109 11.21 -4.29 -9.85
C HIS A 109 9.76 -4.68 -9.56
N SER A 110 8.83 -3.75 -9.75
CA SER A 110 7.41 -4.11 -9.75
C SER A 110 7.16 -5.08 -10.90
N GLU A 111 6.57 -6.24 -10.61
CA GLU A 111 6.12 -7.16 -11.66
C GLU A 111 5.15 -6.44 -12.61
N GLU A 112 5.31 -6.68 -13.91
CA GLU A 112 4.35 -6.22 -14.92
C GLU A 112 3.07 -7.02 -14.75
N ASN A 113 1.98 -6.35 -14.35
CA ASN A 113 0.69 -7.01 -14.13
C ASN A 113 -0.03 -7.45 -15.42
N GLU A 114 0.60 -7.32 -16.59
CA GLU A 114 0.10 -7.87 -17.86
C GLU A 114 1.26 -8.42 -18.71
N LEU A 115 1.05 -9.60 -19.30
CA LEU A 115 1.95 -10.22 -20.29
C LEU A 115 2.14 -9.39 -21.58
N ASP A 116 1.39 -8.30 -21.76
CA ASP A 116 1.36 -7.47 -22.97
C ASP A 116 1.49 -5.95 -22.69
N SER A 117 1.89 -5.54 -21.47
CA SER A 117 2.07 -4.11 -21.19
C SER A 117 3.34 -3.57 -21.87
N THR A 118 3.16 -2.82 -22.96
CA THR A 118 4.24 -2.09 -23.67
C THR A 118 4.90 -0.97 -22.85
N ARG A 119 4.39 -0.68 -21.65
CA ARG A 119 4.99 0.25 -20.70
C ARG A 119 5.72 -0.53 -19.62
N ARG A 120 7.04 -0.67 -19.77
CA ARG A 120 7.92 -1.02 -18.65
C ARG A 120 7.76 0.06 -17.60
N SER A 121 7.00 -0.23 -16.55
CA SER A 121 6.92 0.65 -15.40
C SER A 121 8.32 0.70 -14.78
N ASN A 122 8.98 1.86 -14.81
CA ASN A 122 10.26 2.06 -14.12
C ASN A 122 10.05 2.18 -12.59
N MET A 123 9.05 1.47 -12.06
CA MET A 123 8.74 1.45 -10.65
C MET A 123 9.59 0.37 -9.97
N MET A 124 10.18 0.78 -8.87
CA MET A 124 10.88 -0.08 -7.92
C MET A 124 9.99 -0.24 -6.70
N ILE A 125 10.03 -1.41 -6.09
CA ILE A 125 9.45 -1.66 -4.78
C ILE A 125 10.60 -1.65 -3.78
N LEU A 126 10.53 -0.71 -2.85
CA LEU A 126 11.31 -0.72 -1.63
C LEU A 126 10.54 -1.55 -0.60
N GLN A 127 11.11 -2.69 -0.22
CA GLN A 127 10.56 -3.55 0.80
C GLN A 127 11.37 -3.40 2.08
N ILE A 128 10.66 -3.14 3.17
CA ILE A 128 11.20 -3.09 4.52
C ILE A 128 10.54 -4.21 5.30
N GLN A 129 11.34 -5.16 5.81
CA GLN A 129 10.83 -6.30 6.56
C GLN A 129 11.46 -6.42 7.94
N ILE A 130 10.67 -6.84 8.93
CA ILE A 130 11.16 -7.36 10.21
C ILE A 130 11.11 -8.88 10.17
N ASP A 131 12.24 -9.50 10.49
CA ASP A 131 12.38 -10.95 10.63
C ASP A 131 12.33 -11.34 12.12
N TYR A 132 11.41 -12.22 12.48
CA TYR A 132 11.27 -12.76 13.83
C TYR A 132 11.96 -14.12 14.02
N GLY A 133 12.67 -14.62 13.02
CA GLY A 133 13.26 -15.95 12.98
C GLY A 133 12.22 -17.07 12.78
N LEU A 134 11.01 -16.72 12.34
CA LEU A 134 9.90 -17.64 12.14
C LEU A 134 9.44 -17.57 10.67
N TRP A 135 9.55 -18.71 9.99
CA TRP A 135 9.24 -18.78 8.56
C TRP A 135 7.78 -18.39 8.28
N GLY A 136 7.59 -17.38 7.43
CA GLY A 136 6.27 -16.91 7.01
C GLY A 136 5.60 -15.90 7.94
N TYR A 137 6.26 -15.44 9.01
CA TYR A 137 5.69 -14.49 9.98
C TYR A 137 6.34 -13.11 9.95
N ASN A 138 7.03 -12.77 8.86
CA ASN A 138 7.68 -11.47 8.73
C ASN A 138 6.64 -10.37 8.56
N ASP A 139 6.85 -9.27 9.25
CA ASP A 139 6.09 -8.05 9.02
C ASP A 139 6.77 -7.28 7.88
N VAL A 140 6.01 -6.95 6.83
CA VAL A 140 6.55 -6.37 5.59
C VAL A 140 5.80 -5.10 5.23
N ILE A 141 6.53 -4.04 4.89
CA ILE A 141 6.00 -2.81 4.29
C ILE A 141 6.60 -2.68 2.89
N GLU A 142 5.77 -2.39 1.89
CA GLU A 142 6.19 -2.16 0.51
C GLU A 142 5.91 -0.72 0.10
N ILE A 143 6.90 -0.04 -0.49
CA ILE A 143 6.74 1.31 -1.01
C ILE A 143 7.09 1.31 -2.49
N ARG A 144 6.17 1.77 -3.33
CA ARG A 144 6.33 1.83 -4.78
C ARG A 144 6.88 3.19 -5.17
N LEU A 145 8.07 3.20 -5.75
CA LEU A 145 8.82 4.41 -6.02
C LEU A 145 9.34 4.41 -7.47
N PRO A 146 9.37 5.57 -8.15
CA PRO A 146 10.08 5.69 -9.42
C PRO A 146 11.56 5.31 -9.27
N GLY A 147 12.14 4.64 -10.27
CA GLY A 147 13.52 4.15 -10.22
C GLY A 147 14.58 5.24 -10.02
N VAL A 148 14.28 6.50 -10.34
CA VAL A 148 15.14 7.66 -10.03
C VAL A 148 15.36 7.82 -8.52
N ILE A 149 14.36 7.51 -7.69
CA ILE A 149 14.48 7.59 -6.23
C ILE A 149 15.47 6.55 -5.70
N ARG A 150 15.47 5.33 -6.25
CA ARG A 150 16.48 4.31 -5.92
C ARG A 150 17.90 4.79 -6.24
N GLN A 151 18.09 5.52 -7.34
CA GLN A 151 19.40 6.07 -7.70
C GLN A 151 19.85 7.18 -6.72
N GLN A 152 18.91 7.96 -6.18
CA GLN A 152 19.19 9.01 -5.21
C GLN A 152 19.56 8.45 -3.83
N ILE A 153 18.80 7.45 -3.36
CA ILE A 153 19.00 6.81 -2.05
C ILE A 153 20.20 5.85 -2.08
N GLY A 154 20.33 5.04 -3.14
CA GLY A 154 21.35 4.01 -3.24
C GLY A 154 21.22 2.94 -2.17
N HIS A 155 22.34 2.60 -1.51
CA HIS A 155 22.40 1.68 -0.37
C HIS A 155 22.65 2.43 0.95
N ASP A 156 22.46 3.75 0.96
CA ASP A 156 22.77 4.60 2.10
C ASP A 156 21.56 4.72 3.04
N GLN A 157 21.68 4.10 4.21
CA GLN A 157 20.63 4.11 5.23
C GLN A 157 20.33 5.52 5.76
N VAL A 158 21.33 6.41 5.82
CA VAL A 158 21.14 7.79 6.30
C VAL A 158 20.30 8.56 5.28
N LYS A 159 20.59 8.41 3.99
CA LYS A 159 19.78 9.03 2.93
C LYS A 159 18.36 8.48 2.88
N LEU A 160 18.19 7.18 3.12
CA LEU A 160 16.87 6.57 3.18
C LEU A 160 16.04 7.13 4.35
N LEU A 161 16.65 7.27 5.54
CA LEU A 161 16.00 7.88 6.70
C LEU A 161 15.63 9.34 6.45
N GLN A 162 16.53 10.11 5.82
CA GLN A 162 16.23 11.50 5.44
C GLN A 162 15.06 11.56 4.44
N TRP A 163 15.05 10.69 3.44
CA TRP A 163 13.95 10.61 2.47
C TRP A 163 12.60 10.31 3.15
N PHE A 164 12.59 9.40 4.14
CA PHE A 164 11.38 9.14 4.93
C PHE A 164 10.90 10.36 5.72
N ASP A 165 11.83 11.15 6.27
CA ASP A 165 11.51 12.37 7.00
C ASP A 165 10.92 13.42 6.06
N ASP A 166 11.58 13.69 4.94
CA ASP A 166 11.11 14.64 3.92
C ASP A 166 9.71 14.28 3.39
N GLU A 167 9.47 12.99 3.08
CA GLU A 167 8.17 12.56 2.55
C GLU A 167 7.08 12.56 3.62
N SER A 168 7.43 12.28 4.88
CA SER A 168 6.48 12.39 6.00
C SER A 168 6.04 13.83 6.24
N GLU A 169 6.95 14.80 6.11
CA GLU A 169 6.63 16.24 6.23
C GLU A 169 5.66 16.67 5.12
N ARG A 170 5.90 16.25 3.87
CA ARG A 170 5.03 16.56 2.73
C ARG A 170 3.60 16.03 2.87
N LEU A 171 3.41 14.91 3.57
CA LEU A 171 2.09 14.35 3.83
C LEU A 171 1.31 15.14 4.90
N GLN A 172 2.01 15.87 5.77
CA GLN A 172 1.41 16.70 6.81
C GLN A 172 1.02 18.11 6.34
N GLU A 173 1.51 18.53 5.17
CA GLU A 173 1.08 19.74 4.44
C GLU A 173 -0.28 19.57 3.74
#